data_AF-A0A836IGY6-F1
#
_entry.id   AF-A0A836IGY6-F1
#
_cell.length_a   1.000
_cell.length_b   1.000
_cell.length_c   1.000
_cell.angle_alpha   90.00
_cell.angle_beta   90.00
_cell.angle_gamma   90.00
#
_symmetry.space_group_name_H-M   'P 1'
#
loop_
_entity.id
_entity.type
_entity.pdbx_description
1 polymer ?
#
loop_
_entity_poly.entity_id
_entity_poly.type
_entity_poly.pdbx_seq_one_letter_code
_entity_poly.pdbx_strand_id
1 'polypeptide(L)'
;MPVSIRAKGSTKSSGGPRSTTGGSSLKKRRSRTSAADAALAVLPESIKCLVGKQHSANRRSKWQKQFEELAQLICSMSSCALPESADAGAASASTASNLPTKYLFPTLEVGYLARALGLNVSKKQVASIVELVEDDAPSTGFVDRRKLGLVLVDAIMTGTLGGPTLLQFSAKGRAAEASVSGDSPVFLSAETLERFAPSVCVREEEATLLRAFEALDTERKGYLEEAQLRSAMMDGEEGLSAEEVDDMWIAMRDPETNRAYYRDFAEILASE
;
A
#
# COMPACT_ATOMS: atom_id res chain seq x y z
N MET A 1 -60.53 27.67 -34.35
CA MET A 1 -59.93 28.68 -35.25
C MET A 1 -58.48 28.26 -35.51
N PRO A 2 -58.15 27.66 -36.68
CA PRO A 2 -56.79 27.25 -37.00
C PRO A 2 -56.04 28.38 -37.73
N VAL A 3 -54.77 28.60 -37.41
CA VAL A 3 -53.88 29.50 -38.15
C VAL A 3 -52.77 28.68 -38.79
N SER A 4 -52.86 28.55 -40.10
CA SER A 4 -51.86 27.95 -40.99
C SER A 4 -50.68 28.90 -41.18
N ILE A 5 -49.45 28.39 -41.16
CA ILE A 5 -48.27 29.09 -41.70
C ILE A 5 -47.60 28.21 -42.77
N ARG A 6 -47.74 28.67 -44.02
CA ARG A 6 -46.96 28.38 -45.24
C ARG A 6 -45.86 29.47 -45.29
N ALA A 7 -44.70 29.41 -45.95
CA ALA A 7 -44.07 28.52 -46.92
C ALA A 7 -42.59 28.97 -47.15
N LYS A 8 -41.76 28.04 -47.67
CA LYS A 8 -40.77 28.15 -48.78
C LYS A 8 -39.52 29.07 -48.74
N GLY A 9 -38.42 28.46 -49.23
CA GLY A 9 -37.27 29.03 -49.97
C GLY A 9 -35.97 28.34 -49.54
N SER A 10 -35.33 27.37 -50.21
CA SER A 10 -34.82 27.20 -51.58
C SER A 10 -33.79 28.24 -52.04
N THR A 11 -32.50 27.92 -51.96
CA THR A 11 -31.48 28.31 -52.95
C THR A 11 -30.34 27.27 -53.06
N LYS A 12 -30.02 26.92 -54.31
CA LYS A 12 -28.85 26.16 -54.79
C LYS A 12 -27.84 27.17 -55.35
N SER A 13 -26.54 26.97 -55.11
CA SER A 13 -25.41 27.41 -55.96
C SER A 13 -24.16 26.62 -55.53
N SER A 14 -23.57 25.68 -56.28
CA SER A 14 -22.77 25.75 -57.52
C SER A 14 -21.46 26.58 -57.43
N GLY A 15 -20.31 25.89 -57.54
CA GLY A 15 -19.02 26.48 -57.95
C GLY A 15 -17.79 25.96 -57.18
N GLY A 16 -17.00 25.05 -57.79
CA GLY A 16 -15.66 24.63 -57.28
C GLY A 16 -14.55 25.62 -57.67
N PRO A 17 -13.31 25.19 -58.00
CA PRO A 17 -12.43 24.21 -57.37
C PRO A 17 -11.15 24.91 -56.83
N ARG A 18 -10.38 24.29 -55.91
CA ARG A 18 -8.97 24.68 -55.68
C ARG A 18 -8.16 23.56 -55.04
N SER A 19 -7.19 23.07 -55.79
CA SER A 19 -6.05 22.27 -55.35
C SER A 19 -5.07 23.14 -54.55
N THR A 20 -4.67 22.68 -53.37
CA THR A 20 -3.41 23.09 -52.73
C THR A 20 -2.75 21.87 -52.10
N THR A 21 -1.67 21.45 -52.75
CA THR A 21 -0.51 20.75 -52.20
C THR A 21 0.03 21.49 -50.98
N GLY A 22 0.49 20.76 -49.95
CA GLY A 22 1.38 21.34 -48.94
C GLY A 22 1.26 20.77 -47.53
N GLY A 23 2.10 19.77 -47.26
CA GLY A 23 2.52 19.21 -45.97
C GLY A 23 1.93 19.73 -44.66
N SER A 24 1.32 18.83 -43.89
CA SER A 24 1.30 18.94 -42.44
C SER A 24 1.93 17.68 -41.81
N SER A 25 3.03 17.96 -41.11
CA SER A 25 3.92 17.10 -40.37
C SER A 25 3.20 15.98 -39.60
N LEU A 26 3.55 14.72 -39.91
CA LEU A 26 3.45 13.61 -38.96
C LEU A 26 4.22 14.01 -37.70
N LYS A 27 3.49 14.44 -36.67
CA LYS A 27 4.01 14.61 -35.31
C LYS A 27 4.25 13.20 -34.77
N LYS A 28 5.42 12.67 -35.13
CA LYS A 28 6.03 11.45 -34.59
C LYS A 28 6.18 11.67 -33.08
N ARG A 29 5.13 11.34 -32.31
CA ARG A 29 5.23 11.15 -30.86
C ARG A 29 6.18 9.97 -30.69
N ARG A 30 7.47 10.28 -30.57
CA ARG A 30 8.47 9.39 -30.00
C ARG A 30 7.90 8.97 -28.66
N SER A 31 7.41 7.74 -28.58
CA SER A 31 7.26 7.05 -27.31
C SER A 31 8.63 7.17 -26.64
N ARG A 32 8.67 7.90 -25.53
CA ARG A 32 9.76 7.78 -24.56
C ARG A 32 9.58 6.45 -23.82
N THR A 33 9.49 5.35 -24.57
CA THR A 33 9.95 4.06 -24.07
C THR A 33 11.45 4.22 -24.00
N SER A 34 11.94 4.30 -22.77
CA SER A 34 13.26 4.80 -22.42
C SER A 34 14.35 4.10 -23.26
N ALA A 35 15.33 4.86 -23.77
CA ALA A 35 16.51 4.26 -24.38
C ALA A 35 17.28 3.34 -23.39
N ALA A 36 16.97 3.43 -22.09
CA ALA A 36 17.46 2.55 -21.04
C ALA A 36 16.85 1.13 -21.12
N ASP A 37 15.56 0.99 -21.43
CA ASP A 37 14.93 -0.34 -21.58
C ASP A 37 15.45 -1.10 -22.80
N ALA A 38 15.71 -0.38 -23.90
CA ALA A 38 16.29 -0.98 -25.10
C ALA A 38 17.77 -1.41 -24.90
N ALA A 39 18.52 -0.68 -24.08
CA ALA A 39 19.91 -1.03 -23.75
C ALA A 39 19.99 -2.23 -22.80
N LEU A 40 19.02 -2.37 -21.87
CA LEU A 40 18.93 -3.54 -21.00
C LEU A 40 18.64 -4.82 -21.78
N ALA A 41 17.85 -4.78 -22.86
CA ALA A 41 17.52 -5.96 -23.67
C ALA A 41 18.75 -6.67 -24.27
N VAL A 42 19.83 -5.94 -24.55
CA VAL A 42 21.05 -6.43 -25.23
C VAL A 42 22.08 -7.06 -24.26
N LEU A 43 21.90 -6.93 -22.94
CA LEU A 43 22.84 -7.48 -21.98
C LEU A 43 22.66 -8.99 -21.74
N PRO A 44 23.76 -9.75 -21.51
CA PRO A 44 23.72 -11.14 -21.05
C PRO A 44 22.84 -11.29 -19.79
N GLU A 45 22.09 -12.39 -19.70
CA GLU A 45 21.16 -12.65 -18.58
C GLU A 45 21.84 -12.59 -17.20
N SER A 46 23.12 -12.97 -17.13
CA SER A 46 23.95 -12.88 -15.93
C SER A 46 24.14 -11.43 -15.44
N ILE A 47 24.26 -10.46 -16.36
CA ILE A 47 24.43 -9.03 -16.03
C ILE A 47 23.09 -8.38 -15.69
N LYS A 48 22.00 -8.74 -16.41
CA LYS A 48 20.62 -8.34 -16.04
C LYS A 48 20.27 -8.77 -14.62
N CYS A 49 20.65 -10.00 -14.25
CA CYS A 49 20.43 -10.55 -12.92
C CYS A 49 21.22 -9.80 -11.83
N LEU A 50 22.48 -9.42 -12.10
CA LEU A 50 23.32 -8.66 -11.16
C LEU A 50 22.78 -7.23 -10.92
N VAL A 51 22.38 -6.52 -11.99
CA VAL A 51 21.80 -5.17 -11.88
C VAL A 51 20.48 -5.20 -11.11
N GLY A 52 19.61 -6.19 -11.38
CA GLY A 52 18.36 -6.39 -10.65
C GLY A 52 18.58 -6.70 -9.16
N LYS A 53 19.56 -7.57 -8.84
CA LYS A 53 19.92 -7.89 -7.44
C LYS A 53 20.42 -6.66 -6.68
N GLN A 54 21.29 -5.86 -7.28
CA GLN A 54 21.84 -4.66 -6.62
C GLN A 54 20.78 -3.58 -6.41
N HIS A 55 19.84 -3.41 -7.36
CA HIS A 55 18.71 -2.51 -7.18
C HIS A 55 17.76 -2.99 -6.07
N SER A 56 17.51 -4.29 -5.96
CA SER A 56 16.69 -4.85 -4.88
C SER A 56 17.31 -4.65 -3.49
N ALA A 57 18.63 -4.80 -3.36
CA ALA A 57 19.35 -4.58 -2.10
C ALA A 57 19.35 -3.10 -1.68
N ASN A 58 19.56 -2.19 -2.64
CA ASN A 58 19.49 -0.75 -2.37
C ASN A 58 18.08 -0.31 -1.95
N ARG A 59 17.04 -0.81 -2.64
CA ARG A 59 15.64 -0.55 -2.26
C ARG A 59 15.35 -1.08 -0.86
N ARG A 60 15.78 -2.30 -0.55
CA ARG A 60 15.62 -2.88 0.80
C ARG A 60 16.30 -2.04 1.87
N SER A 61 17.54 -1.62 1.65
CA SER A 61 18.26 -0.77 2.61
C SER A 61 17.55 0.58 2.82
N LYS A 62 17.00 1.18 1.76
CA LYS A 62 16.19 2.40 1.87
C LYS A 62 14.96 2.17 2.75
N TRP A 63 14.17 1.13 2.47
CA TRP A 63 12.97 0.82 3.23
C TRP A 63 13.27 0.41 4.68
N GLN A 64 14.38 -0.28 4.91
CA GLN A 64 14.85 -0.59 6.26
C GLN A 64 15.13 0.69 7.06
N LYS A 65 15.80 1.69 6.45
CA LYS A 65 16.03 2.98 7.11
C LYS A 65 14.74 3.70 7.45
N GLN A 66 13.80 3.74 6.50
CA GLN A 66 12.48 4.36 6.73
C GLN A 66 11.70 3.64 7.83
N PHE A 67 11.73 2.31 7.86
CA PHE A 67 11.17 1.51 8.95
C PHE A 67 11.79 1.91 10.29
N GLU A 68 13.12 2.01 10.38
CA GLU A 68 13.77 2.32 11.65
C GLU A 68 13.50 3.73 12.14
N GLU A 69 13.45 4.71 11.24
CA GLU A 69 13.10 6.10 11.54
C GLU A 69 11.66 6.20 12.08
N LEU A 70 10.68 5.57 11.41
CA LEU A 70 9.28 5.59 11.81
C LEU A 70 9.05 4.81 13.11
N ALA A 71 9.64 3.62 13.26
CA ALA A 71 9.53 2.82 14.47
C ALA A 71 10.08 3.58 15.69
N GLN A 72 11.20 4.28 15.52
CA GLN A 72 11.77 5.10 16.59
C GLN A 72 10.91 6.31 16.93
N LEU A 73 10.33 6.97 15.93
CA LEU A 73 9.42 8.11 16.14
C LEU A 73 8.16 7.68 16.91
N ILE A 74 7.51 6.59 16.50
CA ILE A 74 6.32 6.06 17.16
C ILE A 74 6.63 5.66 18.60
N CYS A 75 7.71 4.90 18.83
CA CYS A 75 8.12 4.54 20.20
C CYS A 75 8.38 5.78 21.08
N SER A 76 8.95 6.84 20.51
CA SER A 76 9.21 8.09 21.23
C SER A 76 7.90 8.79 21.61
N MET A 77 6.91 8.80 20.73
CA MET A 77 5.58 9.36 21.01
C MET A 77 4.82 8.58 22.10
N SER A 78 4.85 7.25 22.04
CA SER A 78 4.15 6.40 23.01
C SER A 78 4.84 6.36 24.38
N SER A 79 6.15 6.62 24.45
CA SER A 79 6.91 6.66 25.71
C SER A 79 6.61 7.85 26.63
N CYS A 80 5.90 8.88 26.15
CA CYS A 80 5.39 9.96 27.00
C CYS A 80 4.21 9.55 27.90
N ALA A 81 3.73 8.31 27.81
CA ALA A 81 2.54 7.83 28.53
C ALA A 81 2.81 6.81 29.66
N LEU A 82 4.07 6.54 30.04
CA LEU A 82 4.35 5.65 31.18
C LEU A 82 4.53 6.44 32.49
N PRO A 83 3.82 6.08 33.57
CA PRO A 83 4.10 6.64 34.89
C PRO A 83 5.43 6.09 35.39
N GLU A 84 6.33 6.98 35.80
CA GLU A 84 7.50 6.64 36.60
C GLU A 84 7.03 6.10 37.96
N SER A 85 6.75 4.80 38.06
CA SER A 85 6.73 4.13 39.36
C SER A 85 8.15 3.72 39.70
N ALA A 86 8.75 4.51 40.58
CA ALA A 86 9.84 4.11 41.44
C ALA A 86 9.49 2.82 42.23
N ASP A 87 10.55 2.15 42.73
CA ASP A 87 10.57 0.95 43.58
C ASP A 87 10.47 -0.41 42.84
N ALA A 88 11.24 -1.47 43.12
CA ALA A 88 12.38 -1.74 44.00
C ALA A 88 12.96 -3.13 43.65
N GLY A 89 14.14 -3.44 44.18
CA GLY A 89 14.48 -4.73 44.81
C GLY A 89 14.10 -6.09 44.16
N ALA A 90 15.15 -6.84 43.80
CA ALA A 90 15.35 -8.29 44.01
C ALA A 90 14.22 -9.32 43.75
N ALA A 91 14.48 -10.13 42.71
CA ALA A 91 14.36 -11.59 42.61
C ALA A 91 12.97 -12.27 42.66
N SER A 92 12.55 -12.84 41.52
CA SER A 92 12.35 -14.30 41.37
C SER A 92 12.08 -14.67 39.89
N ALA A 93 12.45 -15.90 39.55
CA ALA A 93 12.63 -16.41 38.20
C ALA A 93 11.35 -16.63 37.39
N SER A 94 11.38 -16.27 36.11
CA SER A 94 10.87 -17.12 35.02
C SER A 94 11.56 -16.74 33.71
N THR A 95 11.95 -17.76 32.96
CA THR A 95 12.71 -17.69 31.71
C THR A 95 11.82 -17.11 30.61
N ALA A 96 11.79 -15.78 30.46
CA ALA A 96 11.06 -15.10 29.39
C ALA A 96 11.90 -13.95 28.83
N SER A 97 12.41 -14.14 27.61
CA SER A 97 13.03 -13.15 26.71
C SER A 97 13.87 -12.04 27.36
N ASN A 98 15.18 -12.28 27.52
CA ASN A 98 16.19 -11.23 27.73
C ASN A 98 16.40 -10.40 26.44
N LEU A 99 15.34 -9.87 25.84
CA LEU A 99 15.43 -8.97 24.70
C LEU A 99 15.72 -7.56 25.24
N PRO A 100 16.80 -6.90 24.80
CA PRO A 100 17.06 -5.52 25.18
C PRO A 100 15.85 -4.64 24.83
N THR A 101 15.45 -3.75 25.75
CA THR A 101 14.31 -2.82 25.60
C THR A 101 14.33 -2.04 24.28
N LYS A 102 15.52 -1.80 23.70
CA LYS A 102 15.70 -1.19 22.37
C LYS A 102 15.05 -1.95 21.20
N TYR A 103 14.71 -3.22 21.36
CA TYR A 103 14.11 -4.07 20.32
C TYR A 103 12.64 -4.37 20.55
N LEU A 104 12.03 -3.84 21.61
CA LEU A 104 10.61 -4.00 21.87
C LEU A 104 9.83 -2.92 21.15
N PHE A 105 8.76 -3.32 20.46
CA PHE A 105 7.83 -2.42 19.80
C PHE A 105 6.41 -2.70 20.29
N PRO A 106 5.60 -1.69 20.66
CA PRO A 106 4.25 -1.92 21.17
C PRO A 106 3.34 -2.59 20.13
N THR A 107 2.63 -3.65 20.53
CA THR A 107 1.78 -4.43 19.62
C THR A 107 0.64 -3.60 19.03
N LEU A 108 0.07 -2.69 19.83
CA LEU A 108 -1.01 -1.80 19.41
C LEU A 108 -0.58 -0.82 18.30
N GLU A 109 0.71 -0.54 18.20
CA GLU A 109 1.26 0.42 17.24
C GLU A 109 1.64 -0.21 15.90
N VAL A 110 1.59 -1.54 15.79
CA VAL A 110 2.01 -2.29 14.59
C VAL A 110 1.19 -1.87 13.36
N GLY A 111 -0.12 -1.70 13.53
CA GLY A 111 -1.01 -1.26 12.46
C GLY A 111 -0.71 0.17 11.99
N TYR A 112 -0.39 1.08 12.92
CA TYR A 112 -0.02 2.46 12.58
C TYR A 112 1.30 2.51 11.82
N LEU A 113 2.30 1.75 12.27
CA LEU A 113 3.59 1.65 11.58
C LEU A 113 3.44 1.07 10.17
N ALA A 114 2.67 -0.01 10.00
CA ALA A 114 2.44 -0.62 8.69
C ALA A 114 1.77 0.36 7.72
N ARG A 115 0.76 1.12 8.17
CA ARG A 115 0.09 2.14 7.35
C ARG A 115 0.98 3.34 7.04
N ALA A 116 1.79 3.78 8.01
CA ALA A 116 2.77 4.86 7.80
C ALA A 116 3.85 4.47 6.77
N LEU A 117 4.10 3.18 6.58
CA LEU A 117 4.97 2.65 5.53
C LEU A 117 4.29 2.51 4.16
N GLY A 118 3.01 2.86 4.06
CA GLY A 118 2.22 2.78 2.82
C GLY A 118 1.58 1.41 2.56
N LEU A 119 1.53 0.53 3.56
CA LEU A 119 0.80 -0.74 3.45
C LEU A 119 -0.67 -0.55 3.81
N ASN A 120 -1.57 -1.11 3.00
CA ASN A 120 -2.99 -1.12 3.28
C ASN A 120 -3.37 -2.40 4.05
N VAL A 121 -3.19 -2.38 5.36
CA VAL A 121 -3.42 -3.54 6.23
C VAL A 121 -4.76 -3.46 7.00
N SER A 122 -5.56 -4.52 6.88
CA SER A 122 -6.78 -4.71 7.65
C SER A 122 -6.50 -5.06 9.11
N LYS A 123 -7.52 -4.97 9.98
CA LYS A 123 -7.38 -5.37 11.40
C LYS A 123 -7.00 -6.85 11.53
N LYS A 124 -7.59 -7.72 10.70
CA LYS A 124 -7.25 -9.14 10.61
C LYS A 124 -5.77 -9.32 10.21
N GLN A 125 -5.31 -8.60 9.18
CA GLN A 125 -3.92 -8.68 8.73
C GLN A 125 -2.93 -8.18 9.79
N VAL A 126 -3.26 -7.12 10.54
CA VAL A 126 -2.42 -6.64 11.65
C VAL A 126 -2.28 -7.73 12.73
N ALA A 127 -3.38 -8.39 13.09
CA ALA A 127 -3.34 -9.51 14.03
C ALA A 127 -2.45 -10.65 13.50
N SER A 128 -2.55 -10.98 12.21
CA SER A 128 -1.70 -11.99 11.59
C SER A 128 -0.22 -11.57 11.54
N ILE A 129 0.10 -10.29 11.35
CA ILE A 129 1.49 -9.78 11.44
C ILE A 129 2.03 -9.99 12.85
N VAL A 130 1.24 -9.69 13.87
CA VAL A 130 1.63 -9.87 15.28
C VAL A 130 1.87 -11.35 15.57
N GLU A 131 0.96 -12.23 15.18
CA GLU A 131 1.10 -13.68 15.31
C GLU A 131 2.36 -14.21 14.59
N LEU A 132 2.72 -13.61 13.45
CA LEU A 132 3.92 -14.00 12.71
C LEU A 132 5.23 -13.61 13.41
N VAL A 133 5.18 -12.56 14.23
CA VAL A 133 6.36 -11.97 14.88
C VAL A 133 6.51 -12.46 16.33
N GLU A 134 5.41 -12.61 17.05
CA GLU A 134 5.37 -13.23 18.37
C GLU A 134 5.69 -14.72 18.24
N ASP A 135 6.57 -15.22 19.11
CA ASP A 135 6.75 -16.67 19.26
C ASP A 135 5.56 -17.24 20.07
N ASP A 136 5.39 -18.56 20.16
CA ASP A 136 4.29 -19.26 20.90
C ASP A 136 4.23 -18.96 22.43
N ALA A 137 4.88 -17.90 22.89
CA ALA A 137 4.84 -17.36 24.23
C ALA A 137 3.56 -16.53 24.48
N PRO A 138 3.16 -16.34 25.75
CA PRO A 138 2.05 -15.44 26.08
C PRO A 138 2.35 -14.02 25.57
N SER A 139 1.34 -13.36 24.98
CA SER A 139 1.51 -12.01 24.45
C SER A 139 1.98 -11.08 25.56
N THR A 140 3.16 -10.49 25.33
CA THR A 140 3.80 -9.56 26.27
C THR A 140 3.29 -8.13 26.07
N GLY A 141 2.44 -7.90 25.07
CA GLY A 141 2.08 -6.57 24.59
C GLY A 141 3.16 -5.92 23.71
N PHE A 142 4.30 -6.59 23.50
CA PHE A 142 5.41 -6.12 22.68
C PHE A 142 5.85 -7.17 21.66
N VAL A 143 6.27 -6.70 20.49
CA VAL A 143 6.83 -7.51 19.41
C VAL A 143 8.30 -7.18 19.19
N ASP A 144 9.08 -8.16 18.70
CA ASP A 144 10.48 -7.91 18.33
C ASP A 144 10.52 -7.03 17.07
N ARG A 145 11.01 -5.79 17.24
CA ARG A 145 11.20 -4.80 16.19
C ARG A 145 12.01 -5.34 15.00
N ARG A 146 12.99 -6.22 15.24
CA ARG A 146 13.83 -6.79 14.18
C ARG A 146 13.03 -7.75 13.28
N LYS A 147 12.25 -8.65 13.89
CA LYS A 147 11.33 -9.55 13.18
C LYS A 147 10.24 -8.75 12.45
N LEU A 148 9.66 -7.75 13.11
CA LEU A 148 8.66 -6.87 12.53
C LEU A 148 9.20 -6.15 11.28
N GLY A 149 10.42 -5.64 11.34
CA GLY A 149 11.08 -5.01 10.20
C GLY A 149 11.25 -5.95 9.01
N LEU A 150 11.61 -7.21 9.24
CA LEU A 150 11.69 -8.21 8.17
C LEU A 150 10.34 -8.40 7.47
N VAL A 151 9.26 -8.55 8.24
CA VAL A 151 7.91 -8.75 7.70
C VAL A 151 7.44 -7.54 6.90
N LEU A 152 7.51 -6.34 7.49
CA LEU A 152 6.98 -5.13 6.86
C LEU A 152 7.82 -4.70 5.65
N VAL A 153 9.15 -4.78 5.72
CA VAL A 153 10.01 -4.43 4.58
C VAL A 153 9.83 -5.42 3.43
N ASP A 154 9.67 -6.71 3.71
CA ASP A 154 9.36 -7.68 2.64
C ASP A 154 7.99 -7.43 2.02
N ALA A 155 6.99 -7.08 2.85
CA ALA A 155 5.65 -6.73 2.40
C ALA A 155 5.63 -5.50 1.49
N ILE A 156 6.43 -4.46 1.78
CA ILE A 156 6.55 -3.28 0.91
C ILE A 156 7.25 -3.64 -0.42
N MET A 157 8.21 -4.56 -0.38
CA MET A 157 8.96 -4.96 -1.57
C MET A 157 8.16 -5.89 -2.50
N THR A 158 7.36 -6.78 -1.92
CA THR A 158 6.65 -7.85 -2.65
C THR A 158 5.17 -7.55 -2.85
N GLY A 159 4.60 -6.70 -2.00
CA GLY A 159 3.18 -6.41 -1.92
C GLY A 159 2.35 -7.46 -1.20
N THR A 160 2.99 -8.45 -0.58
CA THR A 160 2.33 -9.56 0.09
C THR A 160 2.88 -9.78 1.49
N LEU A 161 2.00 -9.88 2.48
CA LEU A 161 2.34 -10.34 3.82
C LEU A 161 2.51 -11.87 3.77
N GLY A 162 3.58 -12.39 4.38
CA GLY A 162 3.82 -13.84 4.45
C GLY A 162 4.20 -14.50 3.12
N GLY A 163 4.71 -13.73 2.15
CA GLY A 163 5.04 -14.24 0.82
C GLY A 163 6.21 -15.23 0.78
N PRO A 164 6.47 -15.85 -0.40
CA PRO A 164 7.53 -16.85 -0.58
C PRO A 164 8.94 -16.30 -0.31
N THR A 165 9.12 -14.97 -0.40
CA THR A 165 10.40 -14.32 -0.11
C THR A 165 10.77 -14.43 1.36
N LEU A 166 9.81 -14.25 2.29
CA LEU A 166 10.01 -14.49 3.72
C LEU A 166 10.35 -15.96 4.01
N LEU A 167 9.68 -16.90 3.33
CA LEU A 167 9.96 -18.34 3.49
C LEU A 167 11.40 -18.67 3.09
N GLN A 168 11.88 -18.06 1.99
CA GLN A 168 13.27 -18.21 1.57
C GLN A 168 14.27 -17.61 2.57
N PHE A 169 13.95 -16.49 3.23
CA PHE A 169 14.82 -15.92 4.26
C PHE A 169 14.88 -16.79 5.51
N SER A 170 13.74 -17.33 5.95
CA SER A 170 13.69 -18.28 7.07
C SER A 170 14.49 -19.55 6.76
N ALA A 171 14.31 -20.14 5.57
CA ALA A 171 15.05 -21.33 5.15
C ALA A 171 16.57 -21.10 5.00
N LYS A 172 16.98 -19.95 4.44
CA LYS A 172 18.40 -19.57 4.35
C LYS A 172 19.03 -19.30 5.71
N GLY A 173 18.26 -18.74 6.64
CA GLY A 173 18.69 -18.53 8.03
C GLY A 173 19.11 -19.82 8.72
N ARG A 174 18.27 -20.86 8.58
CA ARG A 174 18.53 -22.21 9.10
C ARG A 174 19.83 -22.83 8.60
N ALA A 175 20.26 -22.50 7.38
CA ALA A 175 21.53 -22.97 6.82
C ALA A 175 22.76 -22.21 7.35
N ALA A 176 22.58 -20.97 7.81
CA ALA A 176 23.63 -20.10 8.35
C ALA A 176 23.82 -20.23 9.88
N GLU A 177 22.85 -20.76 10.61
CA GLU A 177 22.92 -21.05 12.06
C GLU A 177 24.04 -22.04 12.44
N ALA A 178 24.66 -22.72 11.47
CA ALA A 178 25.81 -23.58 11.70
C ALA A 178 27.13 -22.81 11.99
N SER A 179 27.15 -21.47 11.95
CA SER A 179 28.39 -20.69 12.15
C SER A 179 28.22 -19.37 12.93
N VAL A 180 28.36 -19.46 14.26
CA VAL A 180 29.05 -18.57 15.23
C VAL A 180 28.80 -17.03 15.28
N SER A 181 28.52 -16.60 16.53
CA SER A 181 28.84 -15.34 17.28
C SER A 181 27.86 -14.15 17.36
N GLY A 182 27.57 -13.77 18.61
CA GLY A 182 27.51 -12.40 19.13
C GLY A 182 26.17 -11.66 19.03
N ASP A 183 25.65 -11.52 17.82
CA ASP A 183 24.37 -10.84 17.57
C ASP A 183 23.52 -11.85 16.81
N SER A 184 22.74 -12.63 17.55
CA SER A 184 22.02 -13.77 17.00
C SER A 184 21.19 -13.31 15.81
N PRO A 185 21.36 -13.91 14.62
CA PRO A 185 20.55 -13.53 13.48
C PRO A 185 19.07 -13.79 13.80
N VAL A 186 18.24 -12.78 13.55
CA VAL A 186 16.82 -12.82 13.88
C VAL A 186 16.07 -13.48 12.72
N PHE A 187 15.35 -14.55 13.01
CA PHE A 187 14.55 -15.28 12.03
C PHE A 187 13.10 -15.40 12.48
N LEU A 188 12.20 -15.52 11.51
CA LEU A 188 10.82 -15.91 11.74
C LEU A 188 10.72 -17.43 11.84
N SER A 189 9.83 -17.92 12.68
CA SER A 189 9.52 -19.35 12.79
C SER A 189 9.00 -19.87 11.44
N ALA A 190 9.66 -20.91 10.91
CA ALA A 190 9.23 -21.54 9.67
C ALA A 190 7.81 -22.13 9.80
N GLU A 191 7.48 -22.67 10.98
CA GLU A 191 6.18 -23.27 11.25
C GLU A 191 5.03 -22.25 11.20
N THR A 192 5.21 -21.06 11.78
CA THR A 192 4.18 -20.01 11.74
C THR A 192 4.03 -19.48 10.33
N LEU A 193 5.13 -19.34 9.59
CA LEU A 193 5.13 -18.85 8.22
C LEU A 193 4.51 -19.86 7.23
N GLU A 194 4.62 -21.18 7.48
CA GLU A 194 3.94 -22.22 6.70
C GLU A 194 2.42 -22.27 6.96
N ARG A 195 1.97 -21.94 8.17
CA ARG A 195 0.55 -21.83 8.51
C ARG A 195 -0.07 -20.53 7.99
N PHE A 196 0.75 -19.52 7.73
CA PHE A 196 0.30 -18.20 7.31
C PHE A 196 -0.15 -18.21 5.84
N ALA A 197 -1.41 -17.83 5.60
CA ALA A 197 -1.91 -17.62 4.25
C ALA A 197 -1.43 -16.25 3.71
N PRO A 198 -0.65 -16.20 2.61
CA PRO A 198 -0.18 -14.94 2.07
C PRO A 198 -1.34 -14.02 1.71
N SER A 199 -1.23 -12.74 2.05
CA SER A 199 -2.29 -11.76 1.78
C SER A 199 -1.72 -10.50 1.15
N VAL A 200 -2.47 -9.91 0.21
CA VAL A 200 -2.06 -8.68 -0.48
C VAL A 200 -2.26 -7.49 0.45
N CYS A 201 -1.29 -6.60 0.51
CA CYS A 201 -1.29 -5.44 1.40
C CYS A 201 -0.81 -4.15 0.71
N VAL A 202 -0.83 -4.12 -0.62
CA VAL A 202 -0.52 -2.92 -1.42
C VAL A 202 -1.79 -2.12 -1.63
N ARG A 203 -1.64 -0.81 -1.78
CA ARG A 203 -2.67 0.03 -2.38
C ARG A 203 -2.99 -0.43 -3.79
N GLU A 204 -4.27 -0.35 -4.13
CA GLU A 204 -4.76 -0.62 -5.48
C GLU A 204 -4.35 0.51 -6.43
N GLU A 205 -4.12 0.15 -7.70
CA GLU A 205 -3.85 1.13 -8.75
C GLU A 205 -5.07 2.01 -9.01
N GLU A 206 -4.85 3.27 -9.40
CA GLU A 206 -5.90 4.23 -9.79
C GLU A 206 -6.94 3.59 -10.72
N ALA A 207 -6.50 2.84 -11.73
CA ALA A 207 -7.38 2.18 -12.69
C ALA A 207 -8.29 1.10 -12.05
N THR A 208 -7.85 0.45 -10.98
CA THR A 208 -8.68 -0.51 -10.22
C THR A 208 -9.68 0.22 -9.33
N LEU A 209 -9.24 1.27 -8.63
CA LEU A 209 -10.10 2.10 -7.80
C LEU A 209 -11.19 2.80 -8.64
N LEU A 210 -10.83 3.37 -9.78
CA LEU A 210 -11.77 3.97 -10.73
C LEU A 210 -12.84 2.97 -11.17
N ARG A 211 -12.44 1.74 -11.53
CA ARG A 211 -13.40 0.70 -11.93
C ARG A 211 -14.34 0.30 -10.79
N ALA A 212 -13.86 0.29 -9.55
CA ALA A 212 -14.71 0.04 -8.39
C ALA A 212 -15.74 1.15 -8.20
N PHE A 213 -15.35 2.43 -8.30
CA PHE A 213 -16.29 3.55 -8.22
C PHE A 213 -17.28 3.59 -9.40
N GLU A 214 -16.83 3.28 -10.61
CA GLU A 214 -17.70 3.16 -11.79
C GLU A 214 -18.73 2.03 -11.64
N ALA A 215 -18.43 0.98 -10.87
CA ALA A 215 -19.39 -0.07 -10.55
C ALA A 215 -20.48 0.39 -9.56
N LEU A 216 -20.15 1.35 -8.68
CA LEU A 216 -21.12 1.99 -7.77
C LEU A 216 -22.00 3.01 -8.50
N ASP A 217 -21.42 3.76 -9.45
CA ASP A 217 -22.15 4.70 -10.32
C ASP A 217 -22.84 3.98 -11.48
N THR A 218 -23.93 3.27 -11.17
CA THR A 218 -24.74 2.54 -12.17
C THR A 218 -25.26 3.41 -13.32
N GLU A 219 -25.41 4.72 -13.10
CA GLU A 219 -25.86 5.68 -14.11
C GLU A 219 -24.70 6.31 -14.91
N ARG A 220 -23.44 6.05 -14.55
CA ARG A 220 -22.22 6.61 -15.16
C ARG A 220 -22.24 8.14 -15.25
N LYS A 221 -22.74 8.78 -14.19
CA LYS A 221 -22.77 10.23 -14.00
C LYS A 221 -21.36 10.84 -13.88
N GLY A 222 -20.38 10.07 -13.42
CA GLY A 222 -19.04 10.57 -13.11
C GLY A 222 -18.89 11.11 -11.69
N TYR A 223 -19.91 10.96 -10.85
CA TYR A 223 -19.90 11.35 -9.44
C TYR A 223 -20.80 10.42 -8.62
N LEU A 224 -20.52 10.31 -7.32
CA LEU A 224 -21.35 9.57 -6.37
C LEU A 224 -22.21 10.51 -5.53
N GLU A 225 -23.41 10.04 -5.20
CA GLU A 225 -24.30 10.64 -4.22
C GLU A 225 -24.07 10.01 -2.83
N GLU A 226 -24.35 10.76 -1.77
CA GLU A 226 -24.09 10.34 -0.38
C GLU A 226 -24.70 8.98 -0.06
N ALA A 227 -25.95 8.75 -0.47
CA ALA A 227 -26.66 7.50 -0.22
C ALA A 227 -25.98 6.28 -0.88
N GLN A 228 -25.42 6.47 -2.09
CA GLN A 228 -24.72 5.41 -2.82
C GLN A 228 -23.40 5.07 -2.13
N LEU A 229 -22.62 6.10 -1.76
CA LEU A 229 -21.38 5.91 -1.02
C LEU A 229 -21.63 5.26 0.33
N ARG A 230 -22.65 5.72 1.06
CA ARG A 230 -23.00 5.19 2.38
C ARG A 230 -23.40 3.73 2.36
N SER A 231 -24.25 3.32 1.41
CA SER A 231 -24.57 1.90 1.25
C SER A 231 -23.30 1.10 0.94
N ALA A 232 -22.53 1.51 -0.07
CA ALA A 232 -21.35 0.77 -0.49
C ALA A 232 -20.27 0.61 0.59
N MET A 233 -20.12 1.60 1.46
CA MET A 233 -19.07 1.63 2.47
C MET A 233 -19.49 0.99 3.79
N MET A 234 -20.78 0.95 4.09
CA MET A 234 -21.32 0.26 5.25
C MET A 234 -21.61 -1.21 4.97
N ASP A 235 -21.87 -1.58 3.72
CA ASP A 235 -22.17 -2.95 3.30
C ASP A 235 -20.87 -3.77 3.12
N GLY A 236 -20.42 -4.44 4.18
CA GLY A 236 -19.27 -5.37 4.13
C GLY A 236 -18.90 -5.98 5.49
N GLU A 237 -18.09 -7.06 5.49
CA GLU A 237 -17.58 -7.67 6.74
C GLU A 237 -16.68 -6.70 7.54
N GLU A 238 -16.04 -5.76 6.86
CA GLU A 238 -15.25 -4.67 7.43
C GLU A 238 -15.80 -3.31 6.92
N GLY A 239 -17.12 -3.14 6.97
CA GLY A 239 -17.76 -1.86 6.64
C GLY A 239 -17.36 -0.73 7.60
N LEU A 240 -17.37 0.50 7.09
CA LEU A 240 -17.13 1.70 7.86
C LEU A 240 -18.33 2.02 8.76
N SER A 241 -18.07 2.64 9.91
CA SER A 241 -19.11 3.20 10.75
C SER A 241 -19.79 4.40 10.08
N ALA A 242 -21.01 4.70 10.52
CA ALA A 242 -21.76 5.86 10.02
C ALA A 242 -20.95 7.16 10.12
N GLU A 243 -20.24 7.36 11.24
CA GLU A 243 -19.41 8.55 11.48
C GLU A 243 -18.20 8.59 10.54
N GLU A 244 -17.51 7.47 10.34
CA GLU A 244 -16.37 7.39 9.40
C GLU A 244 -16.79 7.66 7.95
N VAL A 245 -17.98 7.19 7.54
CA VAL A 245 -18.53 7.49 6.21
C VAL A 245 -18.89 8.96 6.08
N ASP A 246 -19.45 9.57 7.12
CA ASP A 246 -19.79 11.00 7.11
C ASP A 246 -18.53 11.87 6.99
N ASP A 247 -17.47 11.54 7.73
CA ASP A 247 -16.16 12.19 7.62
C ASP A 247 -15.56 12.01 6.22
N MET A 248 -15.62 10.80 5.67
CA MET A 248 -15.15 10.51 4.31
C MET A 248 -15.96 11.28 3.26
N TRP A 249 -17.28 11.37 3.41
CA TRP A 249 -18.14 12.13 2.51
C TRP A 249 -17.80 13.62 2.54
N ILE A 250 -17.57 14.18 3.73
CA ILE A 250 -17.15 15.58 3.89
C ILE A 250 -15.81 15.84 3.19
N ALA A 251 -14.88 14.89 3.24
CA ALA A 251 -13.59 14.99 2.56
C ALA A 251 -13.71 14.82 1.03
N MET A 252 -14.62 13.98 0.56
CA MET A 252 -14.80 13.66 -0.87
C MET A 252 -15.65 14.66 -1.65
N ARG A 253 -16.61 15.31 -0.99
CA ARG A 253 -17.57 16.18 -1.68
C ARG A 253 -16.92 17.51 -2.06
N ASP A 254 -17.23 17.96 -3.26
CA ASP A 254 -16.93 19.32 -3.69
C ASP A 254 -17.86 20.31 -2.96
N PRO A 255 -17.34 21.33 -2.26
CA PRO A 255 -18.15 22.31 -1.54
C PRO A 255 -19.08 23.13 -2.45
N GLU A 256 -18.79 23.26 -3.75
CA GLU A 256 -19.61 24.03 -4.68
C GLU A 256 -20.79 23.22 -5.23
N THR A 257 -20.53 21.99 -5.65
CA THR A 257 -21.53 21.14 -6.30
C THR A 257 -22.20 20.13 -5.38
N ASN A 258 -21.66 19.94 -4.17
CA ASN A 258 -22.09 18.96 -3.17
C ASN A 258 -22.13 17.52 -3.74
N ARG A 259 -21.17 17.20 -4.63
CA ARG A 259 -21.01 15.92 -5.32
C ARG A 259 -19.59 15.40 -5.13
N ALA A 260 -19.42 14.09 -5.10
CA ALA A 260 -18.10 13.45 -5.00
C ALA A 260 -17.65 12.94 -6.37
N TYR A 261 -16.73 13.66 -7.02
CA TYR A 261 -16.14 13.22 -8.31
C TYR A 261 -15.07 12.17 -8.06
N TYR A 262 -15.41 10.91 -8.31
CA TYR A 262 -14.57 9.77 -7.94
C TYR A 262 -13.28 9.63 -8.76
N ARG A 263 -13.13 10.39 -9.87
CA ARG A 263 -11.88 10.38 -10.65
C ARG A 263 -10.72 10.99 -9.88
N ASP A 264 -10.94 12.19 -9.37
CA ASP A 264 -9.94 12.92 -8.60
C ASP A 264 -9.62 12.16 -7.31
N PHE A 265 -10.64 11.53 -6.72
CA PHE A 265 -10.46 10.74 -5.51
C PHE A 265 -9.69 9.44 -5.73
N ALA A 266 -9.92 8.74 -6.84
CA ALA A 266 -9.16 7.53 -7.17
C ALA A 266 -7.67 7.83 -7.40
N GLU A 267 -7.35 8.99 -7.99
CA GLU A 267 -5.97 9.46 -8.15
C GLU A 267 -5.34 9.73 -6.77
N ILE A 268 -6.04 10.42 -5.86
CA ILE A 268 -5.57 10.68 -4.50
C ILE A 268 -5.33 9.37 -3.74
N LEU A 269 -6.30 8.44 -3.74
CA LEU A 269 -6.19 7.17 -3.03
C LEU A 269 -5.06 6.27 -3.53
N ALA A 270 -4.71 6.37 -4.82
CA ALA A 270 -3.63 5.62 -5.43
C ALA A 270 -2.25 6.28 -5.23
N SER A 271 -2.20 7.58 -4.96
CA SER A 271 -0.96 8.37 -4.92
C SER A 271 -0.48 8.79 -3.53
N GLU A 272 -1.40 9.00 -2.58
CA GLU A 272 -1.07 9.13 -1.15
C GLU A 272 -0.63 7.80 -0.55
#